data_AF-A0A1Q4FWS2-F1
#
_entry.id   AF-A0A1Q4FWS2-F1
#
_cell.length_a   1.000
_cell.length_b   1.000
_cell.length_c   1.000
_cell.angle_alpha   90.00
_cell.angle_beta   90.00
_cell.angle_gamma   90.00
#
_symmetry.space_group_name_H-M   'P 1'
#
loop_
_entity.id
_entity.type
_entity.pdbx_description
1 polymer ?
#
loop_
_entity_poly.entity_id
_entity_poly.type
_entity_poly.pdbx_seq_one_letter_code
_entity_poly.pdbx_strand_id
1 'polypeptide(L)'
;MSPTDEFIARQLYFLQRSGLDRAQAQARLQQEMPDSSAVIVAAGRSDPFSRLLQESAEEFGPHLEAVEQAAHEFRSEAVNAFRPVWRSLLGTAVYAAVVTVVAAVLVGLSTTFTAVHSVYESFGADLPRFTQVIVAPLYRNLLIWTMVAGVVALLWVLRSLRRGASLGQRGAGSVFLHLTVQLGLRDYWLVLLLVLMRAACRSGMAADAALDAAQRAVARWTGLARLVAGPVTALRKPLLTAARLGTLDAELAFLIEERWQTMPQRAAARAEYFSLLVNVLVAAAIGTLVIAIYLPIFKLAAIVG
;
A
#
# COMPACT_ATOMS: atom_id res chain seq x y z
N MET A 1 -18.09 -2.03 -12.40
CA MET A 1 -19.15 -2.80 -11.72
C MET A 1 -20.47 -2.23 -12.17
N SER A 2 -21.38 -3.08 -12.61
CA SER A 2 -22.75 -2.66 -12.89
C SER A 2 -23.47 -2.35 -11.56
N PRO A 3 -24.53 -1.53 -11.55
CA PRO A 3 -25.36 -1.30 -10.37
C PRO A 3 -25.89 -2.61 -9.76
N THR A 4 -26.16 -3.59 -10.62
CA THR A 4 -26.64 -4.93 -10.27
C THR A 4 -25.57 -5.74 -9.53
N ASP A 5 -24.30 -5.66 -9.94
CA ASP A 5 -23.20 -6.35 -9.26
C ASP A 5 -23.03 -5.83 -7.82
N GLU A 6 -23.15 -4.51 -7.64
CA GLU A 6 -23.00 -3.85 -6.35
C GLU A 6 -24.19 -4.16 -5.42
N PHE A 7 -25.39 -4.28 -5.98
CA PHE A 7 -26.57 -4.77 -5.26
C PHE A 7 -26.40 -6.22 -4.79
N ILE A 8 -26.00 -7.13 -5.68
CA ILE A 8 -25.78 -8.55 -5.37
C ILE A 8 -24.72 -8.70 -4.27
N ALA A 9 -23.61 -7.97 -4.35
CA ALA A 9 -22.57 -7.98 -3.33
C ALA A 9 -23.07 -7.51 -1.95
N ARG A 10 -23.90 -6.45 -1.91
CA ARG A 10 -24.53 -5.97 -0.66
C ARG A 10 -25.49 -7.00 -0.08
N GLN A 11 -26.33 -7.62 -0.90
CA GLN A 11 -27.28 -8.63 -0.42
C GLN A 11 -26.58 -9.88 0.10
N LEU A 12 -25.53 -10.34 -0.57
CA LEU A 12 -24.67 -11.43 -0.08
C LEU A 12 -24.12 -11.11 1.32
N TYR A 13 -23.59 -9.90 1.50
CA TYR A 13 -23.08 -9.44 2.79
C TYR A 13 -24.16 -9.40 3.88
N PHE A 14 -25.37 -8.89 3.58
CA PHE A 14 -26.46 -8.85 4.54
C PHE A 14 -26.97 -10.24 4.94
N LEU A 15 -27.09 -11.15 3.96
CA LEU A 15 -27.49 -12.53 4.24
C LEU A 15 -26.47 -13.25 5.12
N GLN A 16 -25.18 -13.10 4.84
CA GLN A 16 -24.12 -13.64 5.70
C GLN A 16 -24.15 -13.06 7.11
N ARG A 17 -24.39 -11.74 7.24
CA ARG A 17 -24.54 -11.09 8.55
C ARG A 17 -25.76 -11.58 9.34
N SER A 18 -26.79 -12.08 8.66
CA SER A 18 -27.96 -12.70 9.30
C SER A 18 -27.73 -14.13 9.78
N GLY A 19 -26.52 -14.68 9.58
CA GLY A 19 -26.13 -16.01 10.05
C GLY A 19 -26.33 -17.12 9.02
N LEU A 20 -26.62 -16.79 7.76
CA LEU A 20 -26.64 -17.75 6.66
C LEU A 20 -25.21 -18.05 6.22
N ASP A 21 -24.89 -19.34 6.08
CA ASP A 21 -23.65 -19.78 5.45
C ASP A 21 -23.57 -19.21 4.01
N ARG A 22 -22.37 -18.95 3.52
CA ARG A 22 -22.10 -18.39 2.20
C ARG A 22 -22.77 -19.21 1.09
N ALA A 23 -22.76 -20.54 1.19
CA ALA A 23 -23.43 -21.38 0.20
C ALA A 23 -24.96 -21.22 0.28
N GLN A 24 -25.51 -21.09 1.48
CA GLN A 24 -26.94 -20.85 1.71
C GLN A 24 -27.37 -19.45 1.24
N ALA A 25 -26.56 -18.42 1.51
CA ALA A 25 -26.80 -17.05 1.07
C ALA A 25 -26.76 -16.95 -0.47
N GLN A 26 -25.82 -17.65 -1.11
CA GLN A 26 -25.76 -17.74 -2.58
C GLN A 26 -26.95 -18.50 -3.15
N ALA A 27 -27.31 -19.64 -2.57
CA ALA A 27 -28.46 -20.43 -3.01
C ALA A 27 -29.76 -19.61 -2.91
N ARG A 28 -29.92 -18.83 -1.83
CA ARG A 28 -31.08 -17.95 -1.62
C ARG A 28 -31.12 -16.80 -2.64
N LEU A 29 -29.98 -16.18 -2.94
CA LEU A 29 -29.89 -15.16 -3.99
C LEU A 29 -30.10 -15.75 -5.40
N GLN A 30 -29.64 -16.97 -5.65
CA GLN A 30 -29.84 -17.66 -6.93
C GLN A 30 -31.30 -18.05 -7.15
N GLN A 31 -32.03 -18.37 -6.08
CA GLN A 31 -33.47 -18.60 -6.14
C GLN A 31 -34.24 -17.34 -6.53
N GLU A 32 -33.88 -16.19 -5.96
CA GLU A 32 -34.57 -14.91 -6.23
C GLU A 32 -34.10 -14.23 -7.52
N MET A 33 -32.88 -14.48 -7.98
CA MET A 33 -32.27 -13.83 -9.14
C MET A 33 -31.56 -14.84 -10.07
N PRO A 34 -32.30 -15.76 -10.71
CA PRO A 34 -31.71 -16.85 -11.51
C PRO A 34 -30.93 -16.34 -12.73
N ASP A 35 -31.37 -15.24 -13.37
CA ASP A 35 -30.70 -14.61 -14.50
C ASP A 35 -29.33 -14.02 -14.14
N SER A 36 -29.12 -13.76 -12.84
CA SER A 36 -27.85 -13.27 -12.30
C SER A 36 -27.00 -14.39 -11.69
N SER A 37 -27.34 -15.66 -11.88
CA SER A 37 -26.61 -16.81 -11.31
C SER A 37 -25.09 -16.75 -11.56
N ALA A 38 -24.66 -16.45 -12.78
CA ALA A 38 -23.24 -16.29 -13.10
C ALA A 38 -22.59 -15.12 -12.34
N VAL A 39 -23.31 -14.02 -12.12
CA VAL A 39 -22.87 -12.85 -11.36
C VAL A 39 -22.93 -13.10 -9.85
N ILE A 40 -23.87 -13.90 -9.35
CA ILE A 40 -23.96 -14.31 -7.93
C ILE A 40 -22.85 -15.30 -7.61
N VAL A 41 -22.57 -16.24 -8.51
CA VAL A 41 -21.42 -17.15 -8.41
C VAL A 41 -20.11 -16.37 -8.56
N ALA A 42 -20.04 -15.34 -9.42
CA ALA A 42 -18.84 -14.51 -9.60
C ALA A 42 -18.63 -13.47 -8.47
N ALA A 43 -19.68 -12.88 -7.93
CA ALA A 43 -19.66 -12.12 -6.68
C ALA A 43 -19.32 -13.05 -5.51
N GLY A 44 -19.74 -14.31 -5.64
CA GLY A 44 -19.35 -15.44 -4.81
C GLY A 44 -17.94 -15.95 -5.03
N ARG A 45 -17.28 -15.66 -6.17
CA ARG A 45 -15.88 -16.03 -6.49
C ARG A 45 -14.99 -15.22 -5.57
N SER A 46 -14.80 -15.85 -4.43
CA SER A 46 -13.80 -15.64 -3.41
C SER A 46 -12.82 -14.51 -3.75
N ASP A 47 -13.11 -13.36 -3.14
CA ASP A 47 -12.13 -12.33 -2.84
C ASP A 47 -10.83 -13.05 -2.44
N PRO A 48 -9.66 -12.71 -2.99
CA PRO A 48 -8.41 -13.43 -2.73
C PRO A 48 -8.15 -13.71 -1.24
N PHE A 49 -8.67 -12.84 -0.39
CA PHE A 49 -8.77 -12.98 1.06
C PHE A 49 -9.49 -14.26 1.52
N SER A 50 -10.72 -14.48 1.05
CA SER A 50 -11.52 -15.67 1.40
C SER A 50 -10.91 -16.97 0.85
N ARG A 51 -10.27 -16.96 -0.34
CA ARG A 51 -9.53 -18.15 -0.81
C ARG A 51 -8.39 -18.54 0.11
N LEU A 52 -7.75 -17.55 0.72
CA LEU A 52 -6.59 -17.77 1.58
C LEU A 52 -7.00 -18.28 2.97
N LEU A 53 -8.16 -17.82 3.47
CA LEU A 53 -8.76 -18.37 4.69
C LEU A 53 -9.30 -19.78 4.46
N GLN A 54 -9.95 -20.05 3.33
CA GLN A 54 -10.33 -21.41 2.90
C GLN A 54 -9.13 -22.35 2.80
N GLU A 55 -7.98 -21.82 2.43
CA GLU A 55 -6.73 -22.57 2.40
C GLU A 55 -6.22 -22.96 3.79
N SER A 56 -6.69 -22.27 4.82
CA SER A 56 -6.48 -22.58 6.24
C SER A 56 -7.68 -23.30 6.86
N ALA A 57 -8.64 -23.77 6.03
CA ALA A 57 -9.86 -24.43 6.51
C ALA A 57 -9.56 -25.69 7.32
N GLU A 58 -8.53 -26.46 6.95
CA GLU A 58 -8.11 -27.64 7.71
C GLU A 58 -7.61 -27.28 9.12
N GLU A 59 -7.06 -26.08 9.29
CA GLU A 59 -6.48 -25.63 10.57
C GLU A 59 -7.55 -25.11 11.53
N PHE A 60 -8.51 -24.34 11.00
CA PHE A 60 -9.62 -23.79 11.79
C PHE A 60 -10.82 -24.73 11.90
N GLY A 61 -10.98 -25.68 10.97
CA GLY A 61 -12.07 -26.65 10.95
C GLY A 61 -13.46 -25.98 11.05
N PRO A 62 -14.31 -26.38 12.01
CA PRO A 62 -15.65 -25.82 12.17
C PRO A 62 -15.66 -24.35 12.60
N HIS A 63 -14.51 -23.81 13.02
CA HIS A 63 -14.36 -22.43 13.49
C HIS A 63 -14.09 -21.42 12.36
N LEU A 64 -13.93 -21.90 11.12
CA LEU A 64 -13.54 -21.08 9.98
C LEU A 64 -14.51 -19.93 9.71
N GLU A 65 -15.82 -20.15 9.82
CA GLU A 65 -16.81 -19.11 9.52
C GLU A 65 -16.68 -17.89 10.44
N ALA A 66 -16.52 -18.12 11.75
CA ALA A 66 -16.30 -17.06 12.73
C ALA A 66 -15.00 -16.29 12.44
N VAL A 67 -13.96 -17.01 12.04
CA VAL A 67 -12.66 -16.46 11.66
C VAL A 67 -12.77 -15.63 10.38
N GLU A 68 -13.48 -16.11 9.36
CA GLU A 68 -13.72 -15.39 8.11
C GLU A 68 -14.48 -14.09 8.34
N GLN A 69 -15.54 -14.12 9.16
CA GLN A 69 -16.31 -12.93 9.49
C GLN A 69 -15.46 -11.87 10.19
N ALA A 70 -14.71 -12.26 11.22
CA ALA A 70 -13.85 -11.35 11.97
C ALA A 70 -12.73 -10.76 11.09
N ALA A 71 -12.16 -11.59 10.22
CA ALA A 71 -11.12 -11.17 9.29
C ALA A 71 -11.68 -10.15 8.26
N HIS A 72 -12.88 -10.39 7.73
CA HIS A 72 -13.55 -9.47 6.81
C HIS A 72 -13.86 -8.12 7.46
N GLU A 73 -14.37 -8.12 8.68
CA GLU A 73 -14.63 -6.90 9.46
C GLU A 73 -13.34 -6.10 9.67
N PHE A 74 -12.29 -6.75 10.20
CA PHE A 74 -10.98 -6.13 10.40
C PHE A 74 -10.41 -5.52 9.12
N ARG A 75 -10.50 -6.24 7.98
CA ARG A 75 -10.01 -5.71 6.70
C ARG A 75 -10.77 -4.46 6.29
N SER A 76 -12.09 -4.47 6.40
CA SER A 76 -12.93 -3.33 6.01
C SER A 76 -12.58 -2.08 6.83
N GLU A 77 -12.36 -2.27 8.13
CA GLU A 77 -11.99 -1.20 9.05
C GLU A 77 -10.56 -0.71 8.77
N ALA A 78 -9.63 -1.63 8.48
CA ALA A 78 -8.24 -1.29 8.22
C ALA A 78 -8.08 -0.48 6.95
N VAL A 79 -8.80 -0.84 5.88
CA VAL A 79 -8.81 -0.07 4.64
C VAL A 79 -9.24 1.37 4.88
N ASN A 80 -10.19 1.59 5.78
CA ASN A 80 -10.64 2.93 6.16
C ASN A 80 -9.60 3.66 7.02
N ALA A 81 -9.04 2.98 8.03
CA ALA A 81 -8.01 3.55 8.91
C ALA A 81 -6.75 3.98 8.15
N PHE A 82 -6.32 3.23 7.13
CA PHE A 82 -5.15 3.57 6.31
C PHE A 82 -5.45 4.53 5.15
N ARG A 83 -6.72 4.85 4.88
CA ARG A 83 -7.10 5.73 3.77
C ARG A 83 -6.38 7.09 3.78
N PRO A 84 -6.23 7.80 4.93
CA PRO A 84 -5.51 9.07 4.98
C PRO A 84 -4.02 8.93 4.62
N VAL A 85 -3.37 7.86 5.09
CA VAL A 85 -1.96 7.56 4.80
C VAL A 85 -1.75 7.41 3.30
N TRP A 86 -2.58 6.61 2.63
CA TRP A 86 -2.50 6.43 1.18
C TRP A 86 -2.80 7.70 0.41
N ARG A 87 -3.75 8.51 0.89
CA ARG A 87 -4.09 9.79 0.25
C ARG A 87 -2.93 10.78 0.31
N SER A 88 -2.25 10.87 1.44
CA SER A 88 -1.05 11.71 1.62
C SER A 88 0.07 11.28 0.67
N LEU A 89 0.44 9.99 0.68
CA LEU A 89 1.50 9.47 -0.20
C LEU A 89 1.20 9.65 -1.69
N LEU A 90 -0.04 9.40 -2.12
CA LEU A 90 -0.46 9.63 -3.50
C LEU A 90 -0.44 11.12 -3.85
N GLY A 91 -0.84 11.99 -2.92
CA GLY A 91 -0.78 13.44 -3.10
C GLY A 91 0.64 13.91 -3.36
N THR A 92 1.60 13.50 -2.53
CA THR A 92 3.03 13.84 -2.70
C THR A 92 3.58 13.33 -4.03
N ALA A 93 3.22 12.11 -4.43
CA ALA A 93 3.69 11.55 -5.69
C ALA A 93 3.09 12.23 -6.92
N VAL A 94 1.82 12.65 -6.86
CA VAL A 94 1.21 13.46 -7.91
C VAL A 94 1.88 14.84 -7.98
N TYR A 95 2.17 15.46 -6.84
CA TYR A 95 2.95 16.71 -6.80
C TYR A 95 4.31 16.53 -7.48
N ALA A 96 5.07 15.51 -7.09
CA ALA A 96 6.36 15.19 -7.70
C ALA A 96 6.24 14.94 -9.22
N ALA A 97 5.17 14.26 -9.65
CA ALA A 97 4.89 14.01 -11.06
C ALA A 97 4.65 15.32 -11.84
N VAL A 98 3.76 16.18 -11.34
CA VAL A 98 3.43 17.47 -11.98
C VAL A 98 4.68 18.34 -12.10
N VAL A 99 5.45 18.47 -11.02
CA VAL A 99 6.69 19.24 -11.01
C VAL A 99 7.71 18.68 -12.01
N THR A 100 7.84 17.36 -12.06
CA THR A 100 8.76 16.70 -13.00
C THR A 100 8.33 16.90 -14.45
N VAL A 101 7.03 16.91 -14.74
CA VAL A 101 6.50 17.22 -16.07
C VAL A 101 6.85 18.66 -16.45
N VAL A 102 6.65 19.63 -15.55
CA VAL A 102 7.04 21.02 -15.80
C VAL A 102 8.55 21.13 -16.04
N ALA A 103 9.36 20.46 -15.22
CA ALA A 103 10.81 20.42 -15.38
C ALA A 103 11.23 19.81 -16.74
N ALA A 104 10.61 18.70 -17.15
CA ALA A 104 10.86 18.08 -18.44
C ALA A 104 10.48 18.99 -19.62
N VAL A 105 9.40 19.77 -19.50
CA VAL A 105 9.01 20.79 -20.49
C VAL A 105 10.05 21.91 -20.56
N LEU A 106 10.50 22.45 -19.42
CA LEU A 106 11.56 23.47 -19.38
C LEU A 106 12.86 22.98 -20.03
N VAL A 107 13.26 21.73 -19.73
CA VAL A 107 14.42 21.09 -20.37
C VAL A 107 14.19 20.89 -21.87
N GLY A 108 12.98 20.51 -22.31
CA GLY A 108 12.65 20.38 -23.74
C GLY A 108 12.72 21.71 -24.50
N LEU A 109 12.25 22.79 -23.88
CA LEU A 109 12.35 24.15 -24.40
C LEU A 109 13.79 24.69 -24.47
N SER A 110 14.75 24.02 -23.80
CA SER A 110 16.16 24.40 -23.89
C SER A 110 16.75 24.29 -25.31
N THR A 111 16.06 23.64 -26.25
CA THR A 111 16.44 23.65 -27.68
C THR A 111 16.54 25.07 -28.26
N THR A 112 15.83 26.04 -27.71
CA THR A 112 15.90 27.46 -28.07
C THR A 112 17.20 28.15 -27.59
N PHE A 113 18.01 27.52 -26.73
CA PHE A 113 19.28 28.08 -26.22
C PHE A 113 20.37 28.21 -27.29
N THR A 114 20.16 27.74 -28.52
CA THR A 114 21.07 28.02 -29.64
C THR A 114 21.29 29.52 -29.84
N ALA A 115 20.27 30.35 -29.58
CA ALA A 115 20.40 31.80 -29.62
C ALA A 115 21.31 32.37 -28.52
N VAL A 116 21.34 31.74 -27.34
CA VAL A 116 22.24 32.14 -26.25
C VAL A 116 23.69 31.79 -26.59
N HIS A 117 23.90 30.66 -27.27
CA HIS A 117 25.23 30.25 -27.73
C HIS A 117 25.88 31.27 -28.67
N SER A 118 25.14 31.73 -29.68
CA SER A 118 25.68 32.72 -30.62
C SER A 118 25.96 34.08 -29.97
N VAL A 119 25.23 34.45 -28.92
CA VAL A 119 25.52 35.66 -28.12
C VAL A 119 26.82 35.50 -27.34
N TYR A 120 27.06 34.34 -26.72
CA TYR A 120 28.32 34.04 -26.05
C TYR A 120 29.52 34.08 -27.01
N GLU A 121 29.38 33.49 -28.19
CA GLU A 121 30.41 33.53 -29.24
C GLU A 121 30.72 34.97 -29.69
N SER A 122 29.70 35.84 -29.77
CA SER A 122 29.90 37.25 -30.12
C SER A 122 30.75 38.03 -29.10
N PHE A 123 30.79 37.57 -27.84
CA PHE A 123 31.65 38.11 -26.79
C PHE A 123 32.97 37.34 -26.61
N GLY A 124 33.26 36.34 -27.46
CA GLY A 124 34.45 35.50 -27.34
C GLY A 124 34.49 34.65 -26.07
N ALA A 125 33.34 34.33 -25.48
CA ALA A 125 33.21 33.57 -24.25
C ALA A 125 32.47 32.24 -24.49
N ASP A 126 32.83 31.20 -23.74
CA ASP A 126 32.15 29.91 -23.80
C ASP A 126 30.94 29.84 -22.87
N LEU A 127 29.91 29.09 -23.27
CA LEU A 127 28.81 28.76 -22.36
C LEU A 127 29.32 28.06 -21.09
N PRO A 128 28.65 28.27 -19.93
CA PRO A 128 28.95 27.48 -18.75
C PRO A 128 28.88 25.98 -19.02
N ARG A 129 29.91 25.22 -18.61
CA ARG A 129 29.99 23.76 -18.78
C ARG A 129 28.72 23.02 -18.33
N PHE A 130 28.13 23.47 -17.23
CA PHE A 130 26.91 22.88 -16.68
C PHE A 130 25.72 22.98 -17.65
N THR A 131 25.57 24.12 -18.33
CA THR A 131 24.53 24.33 -19.34
C THR A 131 24.85 23.57 -20.64
N GLN A 132 26.13 23.50 -21.03
CA GLN A 132 26.55 22.71 -22.20
C GLN A 132 26.13 21.24 -22.05
N VAL A 133 26.31 20.65 -20.86
CA VAL A 133 25.88 19.27 -20.56
C VAL A 133 24.37 19.11 -20.68
N ILE A 134 23.57 20.07 -20.21
CA ILE A 134 22.10 19.94 -20.20
C ILE A 134 21.47 20.18 -21.58
N VAL A 135 22.05 21.08 -22.39
CA VAL A 135 21.56 21.39 -23.74
C VAL A 135 21.96 20.30 -24.75
N ALA A 136 23.05 19.58 -24.49
CA ALA A 136 23.54 18.51 -25.34
C ALA A 136 22.44 17.46 -25.63
N PRO A 137 22.17 17.12 -26.91
CA PRO A 137 21.00 16.31 -27.29
C PRO A 137 20.89 14.96 -26.58
N LEU A 138 22.02 14.26 -26.40
CA LEU A 138 22.07 12.96 -25.72
C LEU A 138 21.69 13.07 -24.24
N TYR A 139 22.39 13.95 -23.52
CA TYR A 139 22.18 14.15 -22.08
C TYR A 139 20.80 14.71 -21.78
N ARG A 140 20.31 15.65 -22.60
CA ARG A 140 18.94 16.21 -22.50
C ARG A 140 17.88 15.12 -22.60
N ASN A 141 17.95 14.30 -23.66
CA ASN A 141 16.96 13.24 -23.88
C ASN A 141 17.03 12.20 -22.77
N LEU A 142 18.23 11.80 -22.36
CA LEU A 142 18.43 10.87 -21.24
C LEU A 142 17.84 11.44 -19.93
N LEU A 143 18.07 12.72 -19.64
CA LEU A 143 17.54 13.38 -18.44
C LEU A 143 16.00 13.40 -18.45
N ILE A 144 15.36 13.75 -19.57
CA ILE A 144 13.90 13.70 -19.70
C ILE A 144 13.37 12.28 -19.48
N TRP A 145 13.96 11.27 -20.14
CA TRP A 145 13.51 9.89 -20.02
C TRP A 145 13.71 9.33 -18.60
N THR A 146 14.81 9.66 -17.93
CA THR A 146 15.05 9.26 -16.53
C THR A 146 14.09 9.94 -15.56
N MET A 147 13.76 11.21 -15.77
CA MET A 147 12.74 11.94 -15.00
C MET A 147 11.36 11.29 -15.15
N VAL A 148 10.93 11.02 -16.39
CA VAL A 148 9.65 10.36 -16.68
C VAL A 148 9.63 8.95 -16.10
N ALA A 149 10.70 8.16 -16.30
CA ALA A 149 10.81 6.81 -15.74
C ALA A 149 10.77 6.82 -14.21
N GLY A 150 11.42 7.79 -13.57
CA GLY A 150 11.41 7.95 -12.11
C GLY A 150 10.00 8.23 -11.55
N VAL A 151 9.24 9.11 -12.20
CA VAL A 151 7.84 9.40 -11.82
C VAL A 151 6.94 8.19 -12.04
N VAL A 152 7.05 7.55 -13.20
CA VAL A 152 6.27 6.35 -13.51
C VAL A 152 6.61 5.24 -12.51
N ALA A 153 7.88 5.05 -12.18
CA ALA A 153 8.32 4.11 -11.16
C ALA A 153 7.75 4.47 -9.78
N LEU A 154 7.82 5.74 -9.36
CA LEU A 154 7.26 6.19 -8.08
C LEU A 154 5.75 5.93 -7.98
N LEU A 155 4.99 6.32 -9.01
CA LEU A 155 3.54 6.08 -9.08
C LEU A 155 3.21 4.60 -9.15
N TRP A 156 3.98 3.82 -9.91
CA TRP A 156 3.82 2.37 -10.00
C TRP A 156 4.10 1.70 -8.66
N VAL A 157 5.16 2.07 -7.97
CA VAL A 157 5.50 1.57 -6.62
C VAL A 157 4.38 1.93 -5.64
N LEU A 158 3.93 3.18 -5.59
CA LEU A 158 2.84 3.59 -4.69
C LEU A 158 1.50 2.94 -5.00
N ARG A 159 1.17 2.78 -6.27
CA ARG A 159 -0.04 2.05 -6.70
C ARG A 159 0.09 0.56 -6.40
N SER A 160 1.27 -0.02 -6.56
CA SER A 160 1.57 -1.40 -6.18
C SER A 160 1.44 -1.58 -4.67
N LEU A 161 1.91 -0.61 -3.89
CA LEU A 161 1.79 -0.59 -2.43
C LEU A 161 0.33 -0.50 -1.98
N ARG A 162 -0.44 0.42 -2.56
CA ARG A 162 -1.88 0.53 -2.27
C ARG A 162 -2.63 -0.74 -2.66
N ARG A 163 -2.28 -1.36 -3.80
CA ARG A 163 -2.90 -2.62 -4.25
C ARG A 163 -2.50 -3.81 -3.37
N GLY A 164 -1.25 -3.87 -2.92
CA GLY A 164 -0.80 -4.89 -1.99
C GLY A 164 -1.43 -4.73 -0.60
N ALA A 165 -1.65 -3.50 -0.15
CA ALA A 165 -2.43 -3.22 1.05
C ALA A 165 -3.93 -3.55 0.91
N SER A 166 -4.45 -3.58 -0.33
CA SER A 166 -5.77 -4.16 -0.61
C SER A 166 -5.78 -5.71 -0.63
N LEU A 167 -4.65 -6.34 -0.26
CA LEU A 167 -4.52 -7.76 0.16
C LEU A 167 -4.98 -8.79 -0.88
N GLY A 168 -4.85 -8.44 -2.15
CA GLY A 168 -5.42 -9.21 -3.25
C GLY A 168 -4.51 -10.22 -3.96
N GLN A 169 -3.18 -10.27 -3.73
CA GLN A 169 -2.32 -11.15 -4.54
C GLN A 169 -1.19 -11.84 -3.77
N ARG A 170 -1.09 -13.16 -3.97
CA ARG A 170 -0.05 -14.11 -3.52
C ARG A 170 1.36 -13.88 -4.09
N GLY A 171 1.67 -12.67 -4.52
CA GLY A 171 2.90 -12.41 -5.25
C GLY A 171 3.37 -10.97 -5.12
N ALA A 172 2.99 -10.28 -4.05
CA ALA A 172 3.62 -9.01 -3.77
C ALA A 172 5.09 -9.30 -3.45
N GLY A 173 5.98 -9.10 -4.43
CA GLY A 173 7.38 -9.47 -4.36
C GLY A 173 8.07 -8.95 -3.10
N SER A 174 9.24 -9.51 -2.79
CA SER A 174 10.03 -9.18 -1.58
C SER A 174 10.14 -7.68 -1.30
N VAL A 175 10.14 -6.84 -2.33
CA VAL A 175 10.16 -5.37 -2.25
C VAL A 175 8.92 -4.78 -1.56
N PHE A 176 7.71 -5.28 -1.86
CA PHE A 176 6.47 -4.85 -1.18
C PHE A 176 6.52 -5.23 0.31
N LEU A 177 6.97 -6.43 0.63
CA LEU A 177 7.09 -6.90 2.01
C LEU A 177 8.14 -6.11 2.81
N HIS A 178 9.30 -5.79 2.24
CA HIS A 178 10.30 -4.94 2.91
C HIS A 178 9.76 -3.54 3.18
N LEU A 179 9.08 -2.93 2.20
CA LEU A 179 8.58 -1.57 2.35
C LEU A 179 7.35 -1.49 3.27
N THR A 180 6.50 -2.52 3.29
CA THR A 180 5.37 -2.60 4.24
C THR A 180 5.84 -2.81 5.68
N VAL A 181 6.88 -3.60 5.90
CA VAL A 181 7.56 -3.72 7.21
C VAL A 181 8.15 -2.38 7.64
N GLN A 182 8.75 -1.65 6.70
CA GLN A 182 9.27 -0.30 6.95
C GLN A 182 8.17 0.76 7.11
N LEU A 183 6.95 0.57 6.61
CA LEU A 183 5.80 1.47 6.84
C LEU A 183 5.01 1.16 8.14
N GLY A 184 5.35 0.11 8.87
CA GLY A 184 4.72 -0.22 10.17
C GLY A 184 3.61 -1.25 10.07
N LEU A 185 3.45 -1.90 8.92
CA LEU A 185 2.44 -2.95 8.72
C LEU A 185 2.78 -4.28 9.41
N ARG A 186 3.87 -4.35 10.19
CA ARG A 186 4.08 -5.46 11.14
C ARG A 186 2.96 -5.50 12.18
N ASP A 187 2.56 -4.34 12.70
CA ASP A 187 1.46 -4.24 13.66
C ASP A 187 0.14 -4.67 13.01
N TYR A 188 -0.07 -4.38 11.72
CA TYR A 188 -1.22 -4.87 10.96
C TYR A 188 -1.34 -6.39 10.98
N TRP A 189 -0.26 -7.10 10.66
CA TRP A 189 -0.25 -8.57 10.66
C TRP A 189 -0.42 -9.15 12.06
N LEU A 190 0.07 -8.46 13.09
CA LEU A 190 -0.14 -8.87 14.48
C LEU A 190 -1.57 -8.69 14.93
N VAL A 191 -2.20 -7.55 14.62
CA VAL A 191 -3.62 -7.33 14.96
C VAL A 191 -4.48 -8.34 14.22
N LEU A 192 -4.21 -8.60 12.93
CA LEU A 192 -4.91 -9.64 12.19
C LEU A 192 -4.78 -10.99 12.90
N LEU A 193 -3.57 -11.42 13.28
CA LEU A 193 -3.37 -12.67 14.00
C LEU A 193 -4.18 -12.73 15.30
N LEU A 194 -4.15 -11.66 16.09
CA LEU A 194 -4.91 -11.57 17.34
C LEU A 194 -6.43 -11.63 17.08
N VAL A 195 -6.92 -11.00 16.01
CA VAL A 195 -8.32 -11.06 15.58
C VAL A 195 -8.72 -12.49 15.18
N LEU A 196 -7.90 -13.17 14.37
CA LEU A 196 -8.16 -14.55 13.97
C LEU A 196 -8.18 -15.49 15.18
N MET A 197 -7.20 -15.36 16.07
CA MET A 197 -7.13 -16.13 17.31
C MET A 197 -8.34 -15.87 18.20
N ARG A 198 -8.72 -14.60 18.38
CA ARG A 198 -9.89 -14.22 19.19
C ARG A 198 -11.17 -14.82 18.64
N ALA A 199 -11.38 -14.73 17.32
CA ALA A 199 -12.56 -15.31 16.68
C ALA A 199 -12.62 -16.83 16.84
N ALA A 200 -11.50 -17.51 16.61
CA ALA A 200 -11.38 -18.95 16.81
C ALA A 200 -11.69 -19.36 18.26
N CYS A 201 -11.10 -18.68 19.25
CA CYS A 201 -11.37 -18.94 20.67
C CYS A 201 -12.84 -18.70 21.04
N ARG A 202 -13.47 -17.62 20.54
CA ARG A 202 -14.90 -17.34 20.81
C ARG A 202 -15.84 -18.39 20.21
N SER A 203 -15.41 -19.04 19.13
CA SER A 203 -16.14 -20.16 18.53
C SER A 203 -15.87 -21.52 19.19
N GLY A 204 -15.08 -21.56 20.27
CA GLY A 204 -14.82 -22.77 21.06
C GLY A 204 -13.47 -23.46 20.80
N MET A 205 -12.61 -22.90 19.95
CA MET A 205 -11.28 -23.47 19.67
C MET A 205 -10.36 -23.31 20.89
N ALA A 206 -9.55 -24.34 21.20
CA ALA A 206 -8.55 -24.25 22.27
C ALA A 206 -7.50 -23.18 21.96
N ALA A 207 -7.10 -22.39 22.97
CA ALA A 207 -6.24 -21.22 22.78
C ALA A 207 -4.89 -21.51 22.12
N ASP A 208 -4.25 -22.64 22.43
CA ASP A 208 -2.96 -23.03 21.82
C ASP A 208 -3.14 -23.38 20.33
N ALA A 209 -4.16 -24.17 20.01
CA ALA A 209 -4.49 -24.52 18.64
C ALA A 209 -4.92 -23.29 17.82
N ALA A 210 -5.70 -22.38 18.42
CA ALA A 210 -6.13 -21.13 17.80
C ALA A 210 -4.94 -20.21 17.48
N LEU A 211 -3.98 -20.11 18.39
CA LEU A 211 -2.76 -19.32 18.16
C LEU A 211 -1.92 -19.91 17.03
N ASP A 212 -1.73 -21.23 17.01
CA ASP A 212 -0.93 -21.89 15.98
C ASP A 212 -1.59 -21.86 14.60
N ALA A 213 -2.92 -21.99 14.52
CA ALA A 213 -3.69 -21.83 13.29
C ALA A 213 -3.62 -20.38 12.79
N ALA A 214 -3.82 -19.39 13.67
CA ALA A 214 -3.70 -17.98 13.31
C ALA A 214 -2.29 -17.61 12.83
N GLN A 215 -1.25 -18.14 13.49
CA GLN A 215 0.14 -17.93 13.08
C GLN A 215 0.42 -18.51 11.70
N ARG A 216 -0.04 -19.74 11.42
CA ARG A 216 0.18 -20.40 10.12
C ARG A 216 -0.59 -19.72 8.99
N ALA A 217 -1.85 -19.33 9.23
CA ALA A 217 -2.66 -18.58 8.29
C ALA A 217 -1.98 -17.25 7.89
N VAL A 218 -1.49 -16.47 8.86
CA VAL A 218 -0.78 -15.21 8.60
C VAL A 218 0.60 -15.43 7.98
N ALA A 219 1.32 -16.48 8.36
CA ALA A 219 2.62 -16.83 7.78
C ALA A 219 2.51 -17.21 6.30
N ARG A 220 1.49 -17.99 5.93
CA ARG A 220 1.18 -18.30 4.52
C ARG A 220 0.88 -17.05 3.73
N TRP A 221 0.23 -16.08 4.35
CA TRP A 221 -0.16 -14.85 3.67
C TRP A 221 0.99 -13.89 3.40
N THR A 222 1.84 -13.71 4.41
CA THR A 222 2.99 -12.80 4.30
C THR A 222 4.13 -13.40 3.48
N GLY A 223 4.17 -14.73 3.29
CA GLY A 223 5.31 -15.43 2.67
C GLY A 223 6.59 -15.36 3.52
N LEU A 224 6.53 -14.71 4.69
CA LEU A 224 7.64 -14.50 5.61
C LEU A 224 7.14 -14.77 7.03
N ALA A 225 7.09 -16.04 7.40
CA ALA A 225 6.78 -16.49 8.77
C ALA A 225 7.58 -15.71 9.84
N ARG A 226 8.80 -15.26 9.50
CA ARG A 226 9.69 -14.47 10.36
C ARG A 226 9.11 -13.13 10.83
N LEU A 227 8.24 -12.48 10.07
CA LEU A 227 7.69 -11.15 10.43
C LEU A 227 6.83 -11.21 11.69
N VAL A 228 6.13 -12.33 11.87
CA VAL A 228 5.15 -12.54 12.93
C VAL A 228 5.65 -13.53 13.98
N ALA A 229 6.63 -14.39 13.64
CA ALA A 229 7.21 -15.37 14.56
C ALA A 229 7.85 -14.75 15.82
N GLY A 230 8.60 -13.66 15.69
CA GLY A 230 9.25 -12.98 16.83
C GLY A 230 8.25 -12.40 17.85
N PRO A 231 7.29 -11.57 17.42
CA PRO A 231 6.23 -11.08 18.32
C PRO A 231 5.38 -12.21 18.92
N VAL A 232 5.03 -13.22 18.13
CA VAL A 232 4.17 -14.31 18.60
C VAL A 232 4.87 -15.13 19.65
N THR A 233 6.17 -15.43 19.49
CA THR A 233 6.94 -16.11 20.55
C THR A 233 6.96 -15.30 21.84
N ALA A 234 7.04 -13.97 21.78
CA ALA A 234 6.94 -13.12 22.96
C ALA A 234 5.53 -13.11 23.60
N LEU A 235 4.47 -13.14 22.78
CA LEU A 235 3.08 -13.09 23.23
C LEU A 235 2.51 -14.45 23.64
N ARG A 236 3.11 -15.57 23.20
CA ARG A 236 2.59 -16.93 23.43
C ARG A 236 2.41 -17.24 24.91
N LYS A 237 3.43 -17.01 25.74
CA LYS A 237 3.37 -17.31 27.19
C LYS A 237 2.30 -16.45 27.91
N PRO A 238 2.25 -15.11 27.73
CA PRO A 238 1.16 -14.29 28.27
C PRO A 238 -0.23 -14.75 27.85
N LEU A 239 -0.46 -14.98 26.55
CA LEU A 239 -1.77 -15.36 26.01
C LEU A 239 -2.24 -16.72 26.56
N LEU A 240 -1.36 -17.73 26.57
CA LEU A 240 -1.70 -19.03 27.13
C LEU A 240 -1.90 -18.99 28.65
N THR A 241 -1.32 -18.00 29.34
CA THR A 241 -1.56 -17.78 30.77
C THR A 241 -2.93 -17.14 30.98
N ALA A 242 -3.27 -16.10 30.21
CA ALA A 242 -4.60 -15.50 30.20
C ALA A 242 -5.71 -16.52 29.87
N ALA A 243 -5.43 -17.47 28.98
CA ALA A 243 -6.33 -18.59 28.67
C ALA A 243 -6.63 -19.45 29.91
N ARG A 244 -5.60 -19.80 30.69
CA ARG A 244 -5.75 -20.59 31.92
C ARG A 244 -6.46 -19.82 33.04
N LEU A 245 -6.32 -18.50 33.04
CA LEU A 245 -6.99 -17.60 33.98
C LEU A 245 -8.44 -17.27 33.59
N GLY A 246 -8.90 -17.67 32.40
CA GLY A 246 -10.22 -17.33 31.88
C GLY A 246 -10.35 -15.87 31.41
N THR A 247 -9.24 -15.13 31.30
CA THR A 247 -9.20 -13.70 30.92
C THR A 247 -8.76 -13.46 29.48
N LEU A 248 -8.62 -14.52 28.67
CA LEU A 248 -8.07 -14.45 27.31
C LEU A 248 -8.83 -13.49 26.38
N ASP A 249 -10.17 -13.48 26.38
CA ASP A 249 -10.92 -12.60 25.48
C ASP A 249 -10.68 -11.13 25.80
N ALA A 250 -10.61 -10.78 27.09
CA ALA A 250 -10.32 -9.43 27.54
C ALA A 250 -8.89 -9.02 27.19
N GLU A 251 -7.91 -9.91 27.37
CA GLU A 251 -6.51 -9.69 27.00
C GLU A 251 -6.36 -9.48 25.48
N LEU A 252 -6.99 -10.34 24.67
CA LEU A 252 -6.98 -10.21 23.21
C LEU A 252 -7.66 -8.91 22.76
N ALA A 253 -8.78 -8.53 23.38
CA ALA A 253 -9.46 -7.27 23.09
C ALA A 253 -8.55 -6.07 23.38
N PHE A 254 -7.88 -6.06 24.54
CA PHE A 254 -6.95 -5.00 24.93
C PHE A 254 -5.78 -4.88 23.94
N LEU A 255 -5.11 -6.00 23.63
CA LEU A 255 -3.96 -6.01 22.70
C LEU A 255 -4.34 -5.62 21.28
N ILE A 256 -5.53 -5.99 20.82
CA ILE A 256 -6.07 -5.57 19.53
C ILE A 256 -6.27 -4.06 19.54
N GLU A 257 -6.95 -3.51 20.53
CA GLU A 257 -7.28 -2.08 20.61
C GLU A 257 -6.03 -1.20 20.71
N GLU A 258 -5.09 -1.55 21.60
CA GLU A 258 -3.83 -0.81 21.77
C GLU A 258 -3.04 -0.72 20.46
N ARG A 259 -2.92 -1.85 19.75
CA ARG A 259 -2.23 -1.90 18.46
C ARG A 259 -3.02 -1.24 17.35
N TRP A 260 -4.35 -1.33 17.40
CA TRP A 260 -5.23 -0.71 16.42
C TRP A 260 -5.15 0.81 16.45
N GLN A 261 -5.10 1.42 17.63
CA GLN A 261 -4.98 2.87 17.77
C GLN A 261 -3.59 3.36 17.32
N THR A 262 -2.54 2.62 17.64
CA THR A 262 -1.15 3.03 17.37
C THR A 262 -0.69 2.73 15.94
N MET A 263 -1.23 1.70 15.29
CA MET A 263 -0.79 1.26 13.96
C MET A 263 -0.98 2.34 12.87
N PRO A 264 -2.18 2.94 12.67
CA PRO A 264 -2.37 3.99 11.67
C PRO A 264 -1.53 5.25 11.96
N GLN A 265 -1.36 5.59 13.24
CA GLN A 265 -0.56 6.75 13.66
C GLN A 265 0.91 6.57 13.29
N ARG A 266 1.49 5.39 13.58
CA ARG A 266 2.86 5.04 13.20
C ARG A 266 3.04 5.04 11.68
N ALA A 267 2.07 4.51 10.95
CA ALA A 267 2.10 4.51 9.49
C ALA A 267 2.01 5.92 8.90
N ALA A 268 1.18 6.79 9.48
CA ALA A 268 1.06 8.19 9.09
C ALA A 268 2.38 8.95 9.30
N ALA A 269 3.01 8.81 10.48
CA ALA A 269 4.30 9.43 10.76
C ALA A 269 5.38 9.00 9.76
N ARG A 270 5.42 7.72 9.38
CA ARG A 270 6.38 7.22 8.37
C ARG A 270 6.08 7.72 6.96
N ALA A 271 4.80 7.85 6.61
CA ALA A 271 4.39 8.42 5.33
C ALA A 271 4.74 9.92 5.22
N GLU A 272 4.71 10.65 6.34
CA GLU A 272 5.15 12.04 6.41
C GLU A 272 6.66 12.16 6.15
N TYR A 273 7.49 11.33 6.77
CA TYR A 273 8.94 11.30 6.49
C TYR A 273 9.24 10.97 5.03
N PHE A 274 8.53 10.00 4.45
CA PHE A 274 8.67 9.70 3.03
C PHE A 274 8.26 10.90 2.16
N SER A 275 7.19 11.58 2.53
CA SER A 275 6.73 12.77 1.79
C SER A 275 7.74 13.90 1.85
N LEU A 276 8.33 14.15 3.02
CA LEU A 276 9.41 15.11 3.21
C LEU A 276 10.62 14.76 2.32
N LEU A 277 11.05 13.50 2.32
CA LEU A 277 12.18 13.04 1.51
C LEU A 277 11.92 13.29 0.01
N VAL A 278 10.74 12.92 -0.49
CA VAL A 278 10.36 13.17 -1.89
C VAL A 278 10.37 14.67 -2.19
N ASN A 279 9.81 15.51 -1.32
CA ASN A 279 9.78 16.95 -1.52
C ASN A 279 11.19 17.56 -1.55
N VAL A 280 12.11 17.11 -0.68
CA VAL A 280 13.51 17.56 -0.69
C VAL A 280 14.22 17.14 -1.98
N LEU A 281 14.03 15.90 -2.43
CA LEU A 281 14.62 15.42 -3.69
C LEU A 281 14.09 16.20 -4.90
N VAL A 282 12.78 16.45 -4.93
CA VAL A 282 12.13 17.25 -5.97
C VAL A 282 12.64 18.69 -5.95
N ALA A 283 12.73 19.32 -4.77
CA ALA A 283 13.28 20.67 -4.62
C ALA A 283 14.75 20.76 -5.06
N ALA A 284 15.58 19.78 -4.70
CA ALA A 284 16.97 19.71 -5.14
C ALA A 284 17.10 19.55 -6.66
N ALA A 285 16.25 18.71 -7.26
CA ALA A 285 16.21 18.53 -8.71
C ALA A 285 15.79 19.82 -9.43
N ILE A 286 14.74 20.52 -8.95
CA ILE A 286 14.33 21.81 -9.50
C ILE A 286 15.42 22.86 -9.32
N GLY A 287 16.01 22.97 -8.13
CA GLY A 287 17.05 23.97 -7.85
C GLY A 287 18.24 23.80 -8.78
N THR A 288 18.64 22.55 -9.02
CA THR A 288 19.69 22.19 -9.99
C THR A 288 19.31 22.62 -11.42
N LEU A 289 18.05 22.39 -11.82
CA LEU A 289 17.55 22.83 -13.12
C LEU A 289 17.49 24.35 -13.27
N VAL A 290 17.04 25.07 -12.24
CA VAL A 290 16.98 26.54 -12.23
C VAL A 290 18.38 27.10 -12.40
N ILE A 291 19.37 26.60 -11.64
CA ILE A 291 20.76 27.02 -11.80
C ILE A 291 21.24 26.81 -13.24
N ALA A 292 20.89 25.70 -13.88
CA ALA A 292 21.29 25.40 -15.25
C ALA A 292 20.81 26.42 -16.27
N ILE A 293 19.58 26.90 -16.08
CA ILE A 293 18.88 27.82 -16.98
C ILE A 293 19.35 29.26 -16.75
N TYR A 294 19.53 29.67 -15.49
CA TYR A 294 19.85 31.06 -15.15
C TYR A 294 21.34 31.38 -15.16
N LEU A 295 22.22 30.42 -14.88
CA LEU A 295 23.67 30.65 -14.84
C LEU A 295 24.25 31.28 -16.12
N PRO A 296 23.87 30.86 -17.35
CA PRO A 296 24.31 31.51 -18.57
C PRO A 296 23.88 32.97 -18.69
N ILE A 297 22.67 33.30 -18.24
CA ILE A 297 22.12 34.65 -18.35
C ILE A 297 22.90 35.59 -17.43
N PHE A 298 23.15 35.17 -16.18
CA PHE A 298 23.92 35.98 -15.23
C PHE A 298 25.37 36.17 -15.67
N LYS A 299 26.00 35.13 -16.23
CA LYS A 299 27.37 35.25 -16.74
C LYS A 299 27.46 36.15 -17.97
N LEU A 300 26.45 36.19 -18.85
CA LEU A 300 26.40 37.17 -19.94
C LEU A 300 26.32 38.60 -19.42
N ALA A 301 25.47 38.86 -18.42
CA ALA A 301 25.34 40.19 -17.84
C ALA A 301 26.67 40.71 -17.28
N ALA A 302 27.50 39.83 -16.71
CA ALA A 302 28.84 40.16 -16.22
C ALA A 302 29.88 40.41 -17.33
N ILE A 303 29.63 39.95 -18.56
CA ILE A 303 30.50 40.22 -19.71
C ILE A 303 30.10 41.54 -20.40
N VAL A 304 28.82 41.92 -20.32
CA VAL A 304 28.25 43.10 -20.99
C VAL A 304 28.29 44.37 -20.13
N GLY A 305 28.24 44.23 -18.80
CA GLY A 305 28.37 45.34 -17.85
C GLY A 305 29.81 45.57 -17.40
#